data_AF-A0A662V8S9-F1
#
_entry.id   AF-A0A662V8S9-F1
#
_cell.length_a   1.000
_cell.length_b   1.000
_cell.length_c   1.000
_cell.angle_alpha   90.00
_cell.angle_beta   90.00
_cell.angle_gamma   90.00
#
_symmetry.space_group_name_H-M   'P 1'
#
loop_
_entity.id
_entity.type
_entity.pdbx_description
1 polymer ?
#
loop_
_entity_poly.entity_id
_entity_poly.type
_entity_poly.pdbx_seq_one_letter_code
_entity_poly.pdbx_strand_id
1 'polypeptide(L)'
;MPRIVEPRLIRVPAHAYRAVRSFMESSLRDDYPWNVGVVMDNVAIFSKPRKWILKTWRDAEGEHWLLENSNQEILHIKGSAVYINGNVNDQPLDINSPELHVYFIVPDAEVPFAHPISLRDVVEKMLKYPLP
;
A
#
# COMPACT_ATOMS: atom_id res chain seq x y z
N MET A 1 -23.09 -17.37 -9.53
CA MET A 1 -22.32 -18.60 -9.28
C MET A 1 -20.92 -18.20 -8.81
N PRO A 2 -20.36 -18.81 -7.76
CA PRO A 2 -18.97 -18.57 -7.37
C PRO A 2 -18.03 -19.01 -8.52
N ARG A 3 -17.04 -18.19 -8.84
CA ARG A 3 -16.03 -18.45 -9.86
C ARG A 3 -14.68 -18.65 -9.20
N ILE A 4 -13.94 -19.67 -9.64
CA ILE A 4 -12.54 -19.86 -9.27
C ILE A 4 -11.69 -19.07 -10.28
N VAL A 5 -10.73 -18.30 -9.76
CA VAL A 5 -9.80 -17.47 -10.54
C VAL A 5 -8.39 -17.71 -10.02
N GLU A 6 -7.41 -17.73 -10.92
CA GLU A 6 -6.01 -17.89 -10.54
C GLU A 6 -5.47 -16.60 -9.91
N PRO A 7 -4.71 -16.68 -8.80
CA PRO A 7 -4.12 -15.50 -8.18
C PRO A 7 -2.95 -14.97 -9.01
N ARG A 8 -2.88 -13.64 -9.14
CA ARG A 8 -1.75 -12.91 -9.72
C ARG A 8 -0.82 -12.47 -8.58
N LEU A 9 0.41 -12.94 -8.59
CA LEU A 9 1.39 -12.66 -7.54
C LEU A 9 2.28 -11.47 -7.93
N ILE A 10 2.38 -10.51 -7.03
CA ILE A 10 3.31 -9.37 -7.12
C ILE A 10 4.45 -9.65 -6.15
N ARG A 11 5.61 -9.97 -6.69
CA ARG A 11 6.82 -10.26 -5.90
C ARG A 11 7.51 -8.95 -5.55
N VAL A 12 7.72 -8.71 -4.27
CA VAL A 12 8.40 -7.51 -3.77
C VAL A 12 9.57 -7.90 -2.87
N PRO A 13 10.59 -7.05 -2.75
CA PRO A 13 11.67 -7.25 -1.80
C PRO A 13 11.17 -7.52 -0.37
N ALA A 14 11.88 -8.37 0.36
CA ALA A 14 11.52 -8.74 1.74
C ALA A 14 11.27 -7.54 2.68
N HIS A 15 12.00 -6.43 2.52
CA HIS A 15 11.79 -5.22 3.32
C HIS A 15 10.46 -4.51 2.98
N ALA A 16 10.10 -4.43 1.69
CA ALA A 16 8.83 -3.87 1.24
C ALA A 16 7.66 -4.73 1.73
N TYR A 17 7.78 -6.06 1.60
CA TYR A 17 6.77 -6.98 2.14
C TYR A 17 6.55 -6.78 3.66
N ARG A 18 7.63 -6.69 4.44
CA ARG A 18 7.56 -6.44 5.89
C ARG A 18 6.93 -5.09 6.22
N ALA A 19 7.16 -4.07 5.41
CA ALA A 19 6.56 -2.75 5.58
C ALA A 19 5.05 -2.79 5.33
N VAL A 20 4.61 -3.39 4.22
CA VAL A 20 3.18 -3.60 3.89
C VAL A 20 2.50 -4.41 4.99
N ARG A 21 3.11 -5.53 5.41
CA ARG A 21 2.59 -6.35 6.52
C ARG A 21 2.43 -5.53 7.80
N SER A 22 3.48 -4.81 8.21
CA SER A 22 3.43 -3.97 9.40
C SER A 22 2.40 -2.85 9.27
N PHE A 23 2.21 -2.28 8.08
CA PHE A 23 1.14 -1.31 7.82
C PHE A 23 -0.22 -1.96 8.05
N MET A 24 -0.50 -3.09 7.38
CA MET A 24 -1.76 -3.81 7.48
C MET A 24 -2.13 -4.22 8.91
N GLU A 25 -1.16 -4.68 9.70
CA GLU A 25 -1.39 -5.16 11.06
C GLU A 25 -1.60 -4.04 12.10
N SER A 26 -1.09 -2.83 11.84
CA SER A 26 -1.06 -1.77 12.85
C SER A 26 -1.74 -0.46 12.47
N SER A 27 -2.04 -0.23 11.20
CA SER A 27 -2.80 0.93 10.72
C SER A 27 -4.19 0.99 11.35
N LEU A 28 -4.66 2.19 11.72
CA LEU A 28 -6.03 2.48 12.16
C LEU A 28 -6.44 1.78 13.47
N ARG A 29 -5.47 1.36 14.28
CA ARG A 29 -5.71 0.89 15.64
C ARG A 29 -5.63 2.08 16.58
N ASP A 30 -6.77 2.48 17.15
CA ASP A 30 -7.00 3.77 17.83
C ASP A 30 -6.02 4.08 18.97
N ASP A 31 -5.41 3.04 19.56
CA ASP A 31 -4.45 3.13 20.65
C ASP A 31 -3.02 3.52 20.22
N TYR A 32 -2.75 3.64 18.92
CA TYR A 32 -1.39 3.87 18.43
C TYR A 32 -1.10 5.27 17.90
N PRO A 33 0.12 5.79 18.16
CA PRO A 33 0.50 7.16 17.81
C PRO A 33 0.63 7.41 16.30
N TRP A 34 0.83 6.36 15.48
CA TRP A 34 0.99 6.49 14.02
C TRP A 34 -0.31 6.76 13.26
N ASN A 35 -1.45 6.84 13.95
CA ASN A 35 -2.71 7.33 13.37
C ASN A 35 -2.82 8.86 13.41
N VAL A 36 -1.88 9.55 14.06
CA VAL A 36 -1.80 11.01 14.03
C VAL A 36 -0.94 11.43 12.84
N GLY A 37 -1.55 12.15 11.91
CA GLY A 37 -0.87 12.73 10.75
C GLY A 37 -0.29 14.09 11.08
N VAL A 38 0.92 14.37 10.61
CA VAL A 38 1.52 15.71 10.64
C VAL A 38 1.40 16.31 9.24
N VAL A 39 0.79 17.49 9.13
CA VAL A 39 0.67 18.20 7.85
C VAL A 39 1.84 19.16 7.67
N MET A 40 2.55 19.04 6.55
CA MET A 40 3.65 19.92 6.13
C MET A 40 3.50 20.20 4.64
N ASP A 41 3.48 21.48 4.25
CA ASP A 41 3.42 21.91 2.84
C ASP A 41 2.34 21.18 2.00
N ASN A 42 1.11 21.06 2.53
CA ASN A 42 -0.02 20.34 1.92
C ASN A 42 0.19 18.82 1.75
N VAL A 43 1.08 18.22 2.51
CA VAL A 43 1.27 16.77 2.61
C VAL A 43 0.98 16.32 4.03
N ALA A 44 0.03 15.41 4.22
CA ALA A 44 -0.18 14.75 5.50
C ALA A 44 0.70 13.50 5.59
N ILE A 45 1.49 13.40 6.65
CA ILE A 45 2.48 12.34 6.88
C ILE A 45 2.07 11.53 8.11
N PHE A 46 1.84 10.24 7.92
CA PHE A 46 1.60 9.25 8.97
C PHE A 46 2.79 8.31 9.01
N SER A 47 3.37 8.06 10.17
CA SER A 47 4.57 7.23 10.22
C SER A 47 4.64 6.34 11.44
N LYS A 48 5.08 5.11 11.19
CA LYS A 48 5.57 4.20 12.23
C LYS A 48 7.10 4.15 12.12
N PRO A 49 7.84 4.66 13.12
CA PRO A 49 9.29 4.81 13.04
C PRO A 49 9.99 3.54 12.56
N ARG A 50 10.85 3.68 11.55
CA ARG A 50 11.66 2.60 10.93
C ARG A 50 10.84 1.45 10.31
N LYS A 51 9.54 1.62 10.08
CA LYS A 51 8.67 0.57 9.53
C LYS A 51 7.98 0.99 8.25
N TRP A 52 7.26 2.09 8.28
CA TRP A 52 6.55 2.60 7.11
C TRP A 52 6.23 4.08 7.31
N ILE A 53 6.12 4.79 6.21
CA ILE A 53 5.61 6.15 6.12
C ILE A 53 4.50 6.12 5.07
N LEU A 54 3.36 6.71 5.40
CA LEU A 54 2.28 6.99 4.47
C LEU A 54 2.18 8.49 4.29
N LYS A 55 2.34 8.95 3.05
CA LYS A 55 2.15 10.35 2.65
C LYS A 55 0.85 10.45 1.87
N THR A 56 0.08 11.49 2.12
CA THR A 56 -1.14 11.78 1.38
C THR A 56 -1.18 13.26 0.99
N TRP A 57 -1.58 13.56 -0.24
CA TRP A 57 -1.66 14.92 -0.76
C TRP A 57 -2.61 15.01 -1.95
N ARG A 58 -2.97 16.24 -2.32
CA ARG A 58 -3.74 16.52 -3.53
C ARG A 58 -3.00 17.56 -4.38
N ASP A 59 -2.92 17.30 -5.67
CA ASP A 59 -2.35 18.23 -6.65
C ASP A 59 -3.24 18.33 -7.92
N ALA A 60 -2.71 18.91 -9.00
CA ALA A 60 -3.43 19.11 -10.25
C ALA A 60 -3.78 17.78 -10.97
N GLU A 61 -3.07 16.70 -10.65
CA GLU A 61 -3.27 15.38 -11.25
C GLU A 61 -4.13 14.45 -10.40
N GLY A 62 -4.53 14.89 -9.20
CA GLY A 62 -5.55 14.24 -8.39
C GLY A 62 -5.12 14.04 -6.95
N GLU A 63 -5.62 12.95 -6.37
CA GLU A 63 -5.37 12.56 -4.98
C GLU A 63 -4.31 11.46 -4.92
N HIS A 64 -3.46 11.53 -3.91
CA HIS A 64 -2.29 10.68 -3.81
C HIS A 64 -2.18 10.02 -2.44
N TRP A 65 -1.81 8.74 -2.44
CA TRP A 65 -1.41 7.98 -1.26
C TRP A 65 -0.14 7.20 -1.57
N LEU A 66 0.96 7.53 -0.90
CA LEU A 66 2.25 6.88 -1.09
C LEU A 66 2.68 6.16 0.17
N LEU A 67 2.81 4.84 0.09
CA LEU A 67 3.39 4.00 1.13
C LEU A 67 4.86 3.72 0.80
N GLU A 68 5.74 4.06 1.72
CA GLU A 68 7.20 3.91 1.57
C GLU A 68 7.84 3.33 2.84
N ASN A 69 9.06 2.77 2.70
CA ASN A 69 9.93 2.40 3.81
C ASN A 69 11.36 2.81 3.47
N SER A 70 12.05 3.48 4.41
CA SER A 70 13.48 3.81 4.29
C SER A 70 13.85 4.45 2.94
N ASN A 71 13.04 5.41 2.49
CA ASN A 71 13.18 6.14 1.22
C ASN A 71 12.94 5.31 -0.05
N GLN A 72 12.31 4.15 0.06
CA GLN A 72 11.87 3.37 -1.08
C GLN A 72 10.35 3.37 -1.16
N GLU A 73 9.83 3.86 -2.29
CA GLU A 73 8.42 3.74 -2.63
C GLU A 73 8.05 2.26 -2.75
N ILE A 74 6.94 1.88 -2.13
CA ILE A 74 6.42 0.52 -2.19
C ILE A 74 5.14 0.49 -3.02
N LEU A 75 4.19 1.37 -2.68
CA LEU A 75 2.90 1.46 -3.35
C LEU A 75 2.47 2.92 -3.44
N HIS A 76 2.08 3.35 -4.63
CA HIS A 76 1.56 4.69 -4.88
C HIS A 76 0.19 4.60 -5.53
N ILE A 77 -0.81 5.24 -4.93
CA ILE A 77 -2.12 5.48 -5.54
C ILE A 77 -2.10 6.91 -6.05
N LYS A 78 -2.38 7.12 -7.34
CA LYS A 78 -2.57 8.43 -7.97
C LYS A 78 -3.90 8.43 -8.72
N GLY A 79 -4.88 9.15 -8.19
CA GLY A 79 -6.27 9.07 -8.67
C GLY A 79 -6.79 7.63 -8.55
N SER A 80 -7.16 7.01 -9.66
CA SER A 80 -7.58 5.61 -9.71
C SER A 80 -6.46 4.61 -10.01
N ALA A 81 -5.24 5.07 -10.25
CA ALA A 81 -4.11 4.23 -10.65
C ALA A 81 -3.28 3.77 -9.45
N VAL A 82 -3.00 2.47 -9.37
CA VAL A 82 -2.14 1.83 -8.37
C VAL A 82 -0.83 1.40 -9.01
N TYR A 83 0.26 1.99 -8.53
CA TYR A 83 1.63 1.67 -8.87
C TYR A 83 2.24 0.88 -7.72
N ILE A 84 2.96 -0.19 -8.03
CA ILE A 84 3.64 -1.02 -7.03
C ILE A 84 5.07 -1.22 -7.50
N ASN A 85 6.02 -0.85 -6.66
CA ASN A 85 7.43 -1.00 -6.98
C ASN A 85 7.80 -2.50 -6.97
N GLY A 86 8.38 -2.98 -8.06
CA GLY A 86 8.58 -4.42 -8.31
C GLY A 86 7.44 -5.12 -9.05
N ASN A 87 6.42 -4.39 -9.53
CA ASN A 87 5.41 -4.96 -10.42
C ASN A 87 6.03 -5.35 -11.76
N VAL A 88 5.86 -6.60 -12.17
CA VAL A 88 6.43 -7.19 -13.40
C VAL A 88 5.77 -6.66 -14.68
N ASN A 89 4.61 -5.98 -14.56
CA ASN A 89 3.80 -5.57 -15.71
C ASN A 89 4.01 -4.11 -16.15
N ASP A 90 4.80 -3.29 -15.45
CA ASP A 90 5.07 -1.86 -15.68
C ASP A 90 3.84 -0.92 -15.86
N GLN A 91 2.62 -1.46 -15.89
CA GLN A 91 1.37 -0.70 -16.01
C GLN A 91 0.66 -0.59 -14.66
N PRO A 92 0.09 0.59 -14.35
CA PRO A 92 -0.72 0.76 -13.16
C PRO A 92 -2.00 -0.08 -13.23
N LEU A 93 -2.45 -0.55 -12.07
CA LEU A 93 -3.74 -1.22 -11.92
C LEU A 93 -4.82 -0.19 -11.57
N ASP A 94 -6.03 -0.35 -12.09
CA ASP A 94 -7.17 0.49 -11.69
C ASP A 94 -7.76 0.01 -10.35
N ILE A 95 -7.90 0.90 -9.36
CA ILE A 95 -8.53 0.60 -8.06
C ILE A 95 -9.96 0.08 -8.21
N ASN A 96 -10.65 0.47 -9.28
CA ASN A 96 -12.02 0.06 -9.56
C ASN A 96 -12.10 -1.25 -10.36
N SER A 97 -10.96 -1.79 -10.77
CA SER A 97 -10.93 -3.05 -11.52
C SER A 97 -11.43 -4.19 -10.63
N PRO A 98 -12.40 -5.00 -11.12
CA PRO A 98 -12.81 -6.21 -10.40
C PRO A 98 -11.67 -7.23 -10.29
N GLU A 99 -10.61 -7.09 -11.11
CA GLU A 99 -9.43 -7.95 -11.04
C GLU A 99 -8.55 -7.64 -9.84
N LEU A 100 -8.68 -6.51 -9.16
CA LEU A 100 -7.82 -6.15 -8.02
C LEU A 100 -7.86 -7.21 -6.90
N HIS A 101 -8.97 -7.96 -6.80
CA HIS A 101 -9.20 -9.02 -5.81
C HIS A 101 -8.31 -10.26 -6.03
N VAL A 102 -7.75 -10.42 -7.23
CA VAL A 102 -6.88 -11.56 -7.55
C VAL A 102 -5.40 -11.23 -7.41
N TYR A 103 -5.05 -9.99 -7.09
CA TYR A 103 -3.66 -9.57 -6.90
C TYR A 103 -3.21 -9.71 -5.45
N PHE A 104 -2.07 -10.38 -5.25
CA PHE A 104 -1.48 -10.60 -3.94
C PHE A 104 -0.01 -10.21 -3.90
N ILE A 105 0.38 -9.47 -2.87
CA ILE A 105 1.77 -9.11 -2.59
C ILE A 105 2.42 -10.26 -1.83
N VAL A 106 3.55 -10.75 -2.33
CA VAL A 106 4.36 -11.82 -1.75
C VAL A 106 5.84 -11.41 -1.74
N PRO A 107 6.65 -11.90 -0.79
CA PRO A 107 8.07 -11.61 -0.80
C PRO A 107 8.78 -12.38 -1.93
N ASP A 108 9.83 -11.78 -2.49
CA ASP A 108 10.73 -12.39 -3.47
C ASP A 108 11.77 -13.34 -2.85
N ALA A 109 12.01 -13.21 -1.55
CA ALA A 109 12.87 -14.06 -0.74
C ALA A 109 12.11 -14.66 0.45
N GLU A 110 12.70 -15.64 1.12
CA GLU A 110 12.08 -16.27 2.28
C GLU A 110 11.90 -15.26 3.43
N VAL A 111 10.65 -15.11 3.87
CA VAL A 111 10.29 -14.34 5.06
C VAL A 111 9.49 -15.28 5.97
N PRO A 112 9.99 -15.56 7.19
CA PRO A 112 9.30 -16.46 8.11
C PRO A 112 7.84 -16.05 8.33
N PHE A 113 6.94 -17.03 8.25
CA PHE A 113 5.50 -16.84 8.46
C PHE A 113 4.86 -15.82 7.50
N ALA A 114 5.45 -15.61 6.31
CA ALA A 114 4.83 -14.79 5.29
C ALA A 114 3.61 -15.51 4.70
N HIS A 115 2.54 -14.75 4.55
CA HIS A 115 1.35 -15.14 3.79
C HIS A 115 1.07 -14.08 2.72
N PRO A 116 0.42 -14.43 1.60
CA PRO A 116 -0.01 -13.45 0.61
C PRO A 116 -0.84 -12.32 1.26
N ILE A 117 -0.61 -11.09 0.83
CA ILE A 117 -1.38 -9.91 1.27
C ILE A 117 -2.24 -9.44 0.09
N SER A 118 -3.56 -9.36 0.29
CA SER A 118 -4.50 -8.84 -0.72
C SER A 118 -4.14 -7.39 -1.08
N LEU A 119 -3.90 -7.12 -2.36
CA LEU A 119 -3.64 -5.77 -2.84
C LEU A 119 -4.84 -4.85 -2.59
N ARG A 120 -6.06 -5.36 -2.80
CA ARG A 120 -7.30 -4.65 -2.49
C ARG A 120 -7.33 -4.16 -1.05
N ASP A 121 -7.01 -5.04 -0.10
CA ASP A 121 -7.09 -4.70 1.32
C ASP A 121 -6.09 -3.61 1.69
N VAL A 122 -4.91 -3.61 1.05
CA VAL A 122 -3.89 -2.56 1.21
C VAL A 122 -4.42 -1.23 0.67
N VAL A 123 -4.97 -1.22 -0.54
CA VAL A 123 -5.56 -0.02 -1.17
C VAL A 123 -6.70 0.54 -0.32
N GLU A 124 -7.68 -0.28 0.05
CA GLU A 124 -8.81 0.13 0.88
C GLU A 124 -8.37 0.69 2.24
N LYS A 125 -7.26 0.18 2.78
CA LYS A 125 -6.72 0.64 4.06
C LYS A 125 -5.93 1.94 3.92
N MET A 126 -5.22 2.16 2.82
CA MET A 126 -4.58 3.45 2.52
C MET A 126 -5.61 4.55 2.30
N LEU A 127 -6.69 4.27 1.57
CA LEU A 127 -7.77 5.25 1.29
C LEU A 127 -8.55 5.70 2.53
N LYS A 128 -8.39 5.02 3.68
CA LYS A 128 -8.97 5.46 4.96
C LYS A 128 -8.19 6.60 5.62
N TYR A 129 -6.95 6.86 5.19
CA TYR A 129 -6.16 7.96 5.70
C TYR A 129 -6.58 9.28 5.03
N PRO A 130 -6.82 10.34 5.81
CA PRO A 130 -7.34 11.59 5.28
C PRO A 130 -6.25 12.35 4.50
N LEU A 131 -6.70 13.03 3.44
CA LEU A 131 -5.94 14.06 2.76
C LEU A 131 -5.90 15.34 3.63
N PRO A 132 -4.83 16.14 3.53
CA PRO A 132 -4.75 17.46 4.19
C PRO A 132 -5.75 18.48 3.62
#